data_AF-A0A7C5V746-F1
#
_entry.id   AF-A0A7C5V746-F1
#
_cell.length_a   1.000
_cell.length_b   1.000
_cell.length_c   1.000
_cell.angle_alpha   90.00
_cell.angle_beta   90.00
_cell.angle_gamma   90.00
#
_symmetry.space_group_name_H-M   'P 1'
#
loop_
_entity.id
_entity.type
_entity.pdbx_description
1 polymer ?
#
loop_
_entity_poly.entity_id
_entity_poly.type
_entity_poly.pdbx_seq_one_letter_code
_entity_poly.pdbx_strand_id
1 'polypeptide(L)'
;MFFLSYRPQTPWLRPLLCVGMLLSTMFPSQSGAFFGVVDARSYWHNPLLPVLFFTSAVTAGSALLLVVRYIVGGTSCAQNVAALRSLRNITIGGLVLYLFFEFAEISISLWNPMSHAPAVELVLFGSYWWVFWLIHLLAGGVVAFVLLVRRHQILSWAVGALLVAVTFVSARLNVLIPGQVVSELHGLQEAFYHPRLQYLYHPTAMEYYVGLFMVAVGLTIFFVGWRISQLLEATSQPSQSNTR
;
A
#
# COMPACT_ATOMS: atom_id res chain seq x y z
N MET A 1 11.08 -1.03 -33.14
CA MET A 1 10.67 -1.66 -31.85
C MET A 1 11.30 -3.05 -31.70
N PHE A 2 12.63 -3.16 -31.72
CA PHE A 2 13.34 -4.46 -31.70
C PHE A 2 14.17 -4.68 -30.41
N PHE A 3 14.09 -3.74 -29.46
CA PHE A 3 14.98 -3.71 -28.29
C PHE A 3 14.48 -4.46 -27.05
N LEU A 4 13.24 -4.97 -27.06
CA LEU A 4 12.67 -5.76 -25.97
C LEU A 4 12.50 -7.24 -26.35
N SER A 5 13.44 -7.78 -27.12
CA SER A 5 13.53 -9.23 -27.30
C SER A 5 13.94 -9.84 -25.96
N TYR A 6 13.07 -10.70 -25.41
CA TYR A 6 13.26 -11.44 -24.16
C TYR A 6 14.37 -12.49 -24.33
N ARG A 7 15.62 -12.03 -24.46
CA ARG A 7 16.80 -12.88 -24.38
C ARG A 7 17.27 -12.90 -22.92
N PRO A 8 17.22 -14.05 -22.23
CA PRO A 8 17.48 -14.16 -20.79
C PRO A 8 18.93 -13.80 -20.36
N GLN A 9 19.81 -13.41 -21.29
CA GLN A 9 21.24 -13.16 -21.04
C GLN A 9 21.75 -11.82 -21.60
N THR A 10 20.88 -10.83 -21.81
CA THR A 10 21.32 -9.51 -22.31
C THR A 10 21.99 -8.71 -21.17
N PRO A 11 23.23 -8.20 -21.34
CA PRO A 11 23.95 -7.48 -20.27
C PRO A 11 23.24 -6.19 -19.83
N TRP A 12 22.36 -5.64 -20.67
CA TRP A 12 21.57 -4.44 -20.43
C TRP A 12 20.35 -4.64 -19.52
N LEU A 13 19.91 -5.89 -19.30
CA LEU A 13 18.73 -6.15 -18.47
C LEU A 13 18.99 -5.80 -17.00
N ARG A 14 20.17 -6.17 -16.48
CA ARG A 14 20.57 -5.90 -15.09
C ARG A 14 20.58 -4.41 -14.74
N PRO A 15 21.29 -3.53 -15.47
CA PRO A 15 21.29 -2.10 -15.15
C PRO A 15 19.89 -1.49 -15.30
N LEU A 16 19.10 -1.90 -16.30
CA LEU A 16 17.74 -1.41 -16.48
C LEU A 16 16.82 -1.80 -15.31
N LEU A 17 16.95 -3.03 -14.80
CA LEU A 17 16.22 -3.49 -13.61
C LEU A 17 16.63 -2.71 -12.36
N CYS A 18 17.93 -2.42 -12.19
CA CYS A 18 18.40 -1.60 -11.07
C CYS A 18 17.81 -0.19 -11.10
N VAL A 19 17.83 0.46 -12.28
CA VAL A 19 17.24 1.80 -12.45
C VAL A 19 15.72 1.75 -12.24
N GLY A 20 15.04 0.76 -12.79
CA GLY A 20 13.60 0.57 -12.60
C GLY A 20 13.23 0.35 -11.13
N MET A 21 14.00 -0.46 -10.41
CA MET A 21 13.81 -0.70 -8.98
C MET A 21 14.00 0.60 -8.19
N LEU A 22 15.08 1.35 -8.44
CA LEU A 22 15.34 2.63 -7.79
C LEU A 22 14.19 3.61 -8.03
N LEU A 23 13.79 3.83 -9.28
CA LEU A 23 12.68 4.73 -9.62
C LEU A 23 11.35 4.28 -8.99
N SER A 24 11.07 2.97 -8.97
CA SER A 24 9.86 2.43 -8.34
C SER A 24 9.81 2.66 -6.84
N THR A 25 10.97 2.65 -6.15
CA THR A 25 11.03 2.93 -4.71
C THR A 25 10.94 4.43 -4.39
N MET A 26 11.46 5.29 -5.28
CA MET A 26 11.41 6.74 -5.09
C MET A 26 9.99 7.28 -5.15
N PHE A 27 9.12 6.73 -6.01
CA PHE A 27 7.79 7.30 -6.24
C PHE A 27 6.89 7.31 -4.99
N PRO A 28 6.72 6.21 -4.22
CA PRO A 28 5.97 6.26 -2.96
C PRO A 28 6.64 7.13 -1.90
N SER A 29 7.97 7.10 -1.83
CA SER A 29 8.74 7.91 -0.85
C SER A 29 8.60 9.40 -1.13
N GLN A 30 8.53 9.81 -2.39
CA GLN A 30 8.33 11.20 -2.80
C GLN A 30 7.01 11.75 -2.26
N SER A 31 5.92 10.97 -2.37
CA SER A 31 4.63 11.38 -1.81
C SER A 31 4.73 11.63 -0.30
N GLY A 32 5.42 10.77 0.46
CA GLY A 32 5.64 10.98 1.89
C GLY A 32 6.52 12.20 2.19
N ALA A 33 7.52 12.49 1.36
CA ALA A 33 8.36 13.68 1.49
C ALA A 33 7.58 14.98 1.24
N PHE A 34 6.65 14.98 0.28
CA PHE A 34 5.79 16.16 0.07
C PHE A 34 4.97 16.48 1.31
N PHE A 35 4.37 15.49 1.96
CA PHE A 35 3.66 15.71 3.23
C PHE A 35 4.63 16.14 4.34
N GLY A 36 5.79 15.48 4.44
CA GLY A 36 6.82 15.73 5.47
C GLY A 36 7.37 17.15 5.53
N VAL A 37 7.33 17.90 4.42
CA VAL A 37 7.89 19.27 4.31
C VAL A 37 6.79 20.35 4.42
N VAL A 38 5.52 19.97 4.59
CA VAL A 38 4.44 20.96 4.77
C VAL A 38 4.47 21.50 6.18
N ASP A 39 5.19 22.61 6.39
CA ASP A 39 5.26 23.31 7.68
C ASP A 39 3.90 23.84 8.16
N ALA A 40 2.99 24.13 7.22
CA ALA A 40 1.64 24.60 7.52
C ALA A 40 0.80 23.58 8.32
N ARG A 41 1.13 22.28 8.22
CA ARG A 41 0.37 21.20 8.87
C ARG A 41 1.27 20.42 9.81
N SER A 42 1.25 20.77 11.09
CA SER A 42 2.08 20.14 12.12
C SER A 42 1.96 18.61 12.20
N TYR A 43 0.79 18.04 11.87
CA TYR A 43 0.60 16.59 11.80
C TYR A 43 1.33 15.93 10.61
N TRP A 44 1.44 16.63 9.49
CA TRP A 44 2.18 16.14 8.32
C TRP A 44 3.66 16.48 8.36
N HIS A 45 4.07 17.47 9.16
CA HIS A 45 5.47 17.83 9.35
C HIS A 45 6.19 16.77 10.19
N ASN A 46 6.55 15.66 9.55
CA ASN A 46 7.10 14.48 10.21
C ASN A 46 8.16 13.78 9.34
N PRO A 47 9.41 13.62 9.84
CA PRO A 47 10.49 13.01 9.08
C PRO A 47 10.30 11.52 8.77
N LEU A 48 9.38 10.83 9.44
CA LEU A 48 9.11 9.40 9.23
C LEU A 48 8.11 9.13 8.10
N LEU A 49 7.36 10.13 7.62
CA LEU A 49 6.36 9.93 6.56
C LEU A 49 6.91 9.34 5.25
N PRO A 50 8.09 9.76 4.72
CA PRO A 50 8.68 9.12 3.55
C PRO A 50 8.90 7.61 3.75
N VAL A 51 9.38 7.23 4.94
CA VAL A 51 9.68 5.83 5.28
C VAL A 51 8.39 5.04 5.46
N LEU A 52 7.37 5.60 6.11
CA LEU A 52 6.03 5.01 6.23
C LEU A 52 5.37 4.80 4.86
N PHE A 53 5.51 5.76 3.95
CA PHE A 53 4.94 5.67 2.61
C PHE A 53 5.67 4.64 1.75
N PHE A 54 6.99 4.54 1.88
CA PHE A 54 7.78 3.52 1.23
C PHE A 54 7.43 2.11 1.73
N THR A 55 7.49 1.90 3.05
CA THR A 55 7.20 0.60 3.68
C THR A 55 5.75 0.15 3.42
N SER A 56 4.79 1.07 3.47
CA SER A 56 3.40 0.77 3.09
C SER A 56 3.25 0.34 1.64
N ALA A 57 3.96 1.00 0.70
CA ALA A 57 3.90 0.64 -0.72
C ALA A 57 4.48 -0.75 -1.00
N VAL A 58 5.63 -1.09 -0.38
CA VAL A 58 6.21 -2.44 -0.51
C VAL A 58 5.29 -3.50 0.11
N THR A 59 4.70 -3.20 1.26
CA THR A 59 3.80 -4.11 1.98
C THR A 59 2.51 -4.36 1.19
N ALA A 60 1.81 -3.31 0.79
CA ALA A 60 0.57 -3.41 0.02
C ALA A 60 0.81 -4.02 -1.37
N GLY A 61 1.91 -3.67 -2.04
CA GLY A 61 2.27 -4.23 -3.34
C GLY A 61 2.59 -5.72 -3.28
N SER A 62 3.41 -6.15 -2.31
CA SER A 62 3.70 -7.59 -2.10
C SER A 62 2.46 -8.39 -1.70
N ALA A 63 1.58 -7.80 -0.88
CA ALA A 63 0.32 -8.41 -0.48
C ALA A 63 -0.62 -8.61 -1.69
N LEU A 64 -0.79 -7.57 -2.51
CA LEU A 64 -1.62 -7.67 -3.72
C LEU A 64 -1.06 -8.68 -4.72
N LEU A 65 0.27 -8.69 -4.93
CA LEU A 65 0.92 -9.69 -5.78
C LEU A 65 0.74 -11.12 -5.26
N LEU A 66 0.75 -11.33 -3.94
CA LEU A 66 0.46 -12.63 -3.35
C LEU A 66 -0.96 -13.09 -3.71
N VAL A 67 -1.96 -12.23 -3.53
CA VAL A 67 -3.37 -12.52 -3.86
C VAL A 67 -3.52 -12.85 -5.34
N VAL A 68 -2.98 -12.00 -6.21
CA VAL A 68 -3.02 -12.21 -7.66
C VAL A 68 -2.35 -13.52 -8.07
N ARG A 69 -1.16 -13.80 -7.51
CA ARG A 69 -0.41 -15.01 -7.84
C ARG A 69 -1.10 -16.28 -7.33
N TYR A 70 -1.82 -16.20 -6.22
CA TYR A 70 -2.65 -17.27 -5.71
C TYR A 70 -3.83 -17.56 -6.65
N ILE A 71 -4.55 -16.52 -7.10
CA ILE A 71 -5.70 -16.64 -8.01
C ILE A 71 -5.28 -17.18 -9.38
N VAL A 72 -4.22 -16.64 -9.97
CA VAL A 72 -3.77 -16.98 -11.33
C VAL A 72 -2.97 -18.29 -11.39
N GLY A 73 -2.09 -18.51 -10.42
CA GLY A 73 -1.12 -19.61 -10.45
C GLY A 73 -1.54 -20.86 -9.67
N GLY A 74 -2.63 -20.81 -8.90
CA GLY A 74 -3.10 -21.91 -8.06
C GLY A 74 -2.05 -22.41 -7.05
N THR A 75 -2.20 -23.63 -6.54
CA THR A 75 -1.27 -24.22 -5.55
C THR A 75 -0.61 -25.52 -6.00
N SER A 76 -0.83 -25.93 -7.25
CA SER A 76 -0.41 -27.25 -7.75
C SER A 76 1.09 -27.33 -8.09
N CYS A 77 1.73 -26.19 -8.39
CA CYS A 77 3.16 -26.15 -8.75
C CYS A 77 4.02 -25.74 -7.56
N ALA A 78 5.04 -26.56 -7.23
CA ALA A 78 5.99 -26.28 -6.14
C ALA A 78 6.72 -24.94 -6.30
N GLN A 79 7.04 -24.55 -7.53
CA GLN A 79 7.65 -23.24 -7.82
C GLN A 79 6.70 -22.09 -7.49
N ASN A 80 5.39 -22.27 -7.70
CA ASN A 80 4.41 -21.25 -7.31
C ASN A 80 4.29 -21.14 -5.79
N VAL A 81 4.28 -22.26 -5.08
CA VAL A 81 4.25 -22.26 -3.60
C VAL A 81 5.50 -21.59 -3.03
N ALA A 82 6.67 -21.78 -3.63
CA ALA A 82 7.89 -21.08 -3.24
C ALA A 82 7.78 -19.56 -3.46
N ALA A 83 7.23 -19.12 -4.60
CA ALA A 83 6.98 -17.71 -4.88
C ALA A 83 5.98 -17.09 -3.89
N LEU A 84 4.86 -17.77 -3.60
CA LEU A 84 3.88 -17.35 -2.60
C LEU A 84 4.50 -17.23 -1.21
N ARG A 85 5.39 -18.16 -0.83
CA ARG A 85 6.13 -18.11 0.44
C ARG A 85 7.08 -16.90 0.50
N SER A 86 7.76 -16.59 -0.60
CA SER A 86 8.63 -15.41 -0.68
C SER A 86 7.83 -14.11 -0.53
N LEU A 87 6.74 -13.96 -1.29
CA LEU A 87 5.84 -12.82 -1.20
C LEU A 87 5.27 -12.66 0.20
N ARG A 88 4.82 -13.76 0.82
CA ARG A 88 4.34 -13.77 2.21
C ARG A 88 5.39 -13.25 3.18
N ASN A 89 6.65 -13.69 3.07
CA ASN A 89 7.72 -13.23 3.96
C ASN A 89 8.00 -11.73 3.78
N ILE A 90 7.97 -11.24 2.53
CA ILE A 90 8.12 -9.81 2.23
C ILE A 90 6.96 -9.02 2.84
N THR A 91 5.72 -9.50 2.69
CA THR A 91 4.54 -8.85 3.28
C THR A 91 4.59 -8.83 4.81
N ILE A 92 4.99 -9.94 5.46
CA ILE A 92 5.16 -9.98 6.91
C ILE A 92 6.24 -8.98 7.36
N GLY A 93 7.40 -9.01 6.71
CA GLY A 93 8.50 -8.10 7.06
C GLY A 93 8.12 -6.64 6.88
N GLY A 94 7.44 -6.31 5.77
CA GLY A 94 6.93 -4.98 5.50
C GLY A 94 5.87 -4.53 6.51
N LEU A 95 4.92 -5.41 6.86
CA LEU A 95 3.87 -5.13 7.84
C LEU A 95 4.46 -4.83 9.22
N VAL A 96 5.38 -5.68 9.71
CA VAL A 96 6.05 -5.47 10.99
C VAL A 96 6.86 -4.17 11.00
N LEU A 97 7.59 -3.90 9.92
CA LEU A 97 8.39 -2.69 9.80
C LEU A 97 7.52 -1.43 9.74
N TYR A 98 6.40 -1.48 9.02
CA TYR A 98 5.43 -0.40 8.96
C TYR A 98 4.83 -0.11 10.35
N LEU A 99 4.34 -1.13 11.06
CA LEU A 99 3.77 -0.97 12.40
C LEU A 99 4.81 -0.46 13.40
N PHE A 100 6.07 -0.87 13.25
CA PHE A 100 7.18 -0.34 14.07
C PHE A 100 7.38 1.16 13.84
N PHE A 101 7.43 1.62 12.59
CA PHE A 101 7.58 3.04 12.28
C PHE A 101 6.35 3.85 12.68
N GLU A 102 5.15 3.29 12.54
CA GLU A 102 3.91 3.92 12.99
C GLU A 102 3.89 4.06 14.52
N PHE A 103 4.31 3.02 15.23
CA PHE A 103 4.47 3.09 16.68
C PHE A 103 5.49 4.15 17.10
N ALA A 104 6.64 4.22 16.41
CA ALA A 104 7.66 5.22 16.68
C ALA A 104 7.13 6.64 16.45
N GLU A 105 6.35 6.83 15.38
CA GLU A 105 5.69 8.10 15.05
C GLU A 105 4.73 8.56 16.14
N ILE A 106 3.78 7.70 16.53
CA ILE A 106 2.81 8.00 17.58
C ILE A 106 3.53 8.27 18.91
N SER A 107 4.56 7.49 19.23
CA SER A 107 5.34 7.67 20.47
C SER A 107 6.06 9.02 20.52
N ILE A 108 6.68 9.44 19.42
CA ILE A 108 7.35 10.74 19.32
C ILE A 108 6.32 11.87 19.46
N SER A 109 5.17 11.75 18.80
CA SER A 109 4.12 12.77 18.90
C SER A 109 3.53 12.87 20.30
N LEU A 110 3.35 11.76 21.02
CA LEU A 110 2.82 11.76 22.39
C LEU A 110 3.85 12.28 23.42
N TRP A 111 5.14 12.07 23.17
CA TRP A 111 6.21 12.51 24.07
C TRP A 111 6.50 14.01 23.98
N ASN A 112 6.26 14.64 22.83
CA ASN A 112 6.58 16.03 22.60
C ASN A 112 5.52 16.97 23.25
N PRO A 113 5.87 17.74 24.31
CA PRO A 113 4.92 18.61 25.01
C PRO A 113 4.38 19.76 24.14
N MET A 114 5.15 20.15 23.12
CA MET A 114 4.77 21.17 22.13
C MET A 114 3.95 20.58 20.98
N SER A 115 3.97 19.26 20.81
CA SER A 115 3.30 18.54 19.72
C SER A 115 2.29 17.50 20.22
N HIS A 116 1.61 17.79 21.34
CA HIS A 116 0.27 17.25 21.61
C HIS A 116 -0.69 17.72 20.52
N ALA A 117 -0.45 17.31 19.27
CA ALA A 117 -1.23 17.67 18.12
C ALA A 117 -2.60 17.03 18.35
N PRO A 118 -3.68 17.84 18.46
CA PRO A 118 -5.04 17.33 18.59
C PRO A 118 -5.38 16.27 17.52
N ALA A 119 -4.65 16.28 16.40
CA ALA A 119 -4.70 15.29 15.33
C ALA A 119 -4.44 13.85 15.80
N VAL A 120 -3.41 13.57 16.62
CA VAL A 120 -3.11 12.20 17.06
C VAL A 120 -4.17 11.71 18.04
N GLU A 121 -4.61 12.58 18.94
CA GLU A 121 -5.71 12.25 19.85
C GLU A 121 -7.02 12.03 19.10
N LEU A 122 -7.28 12.79 18.02
CA LEU A 122 -8.44 12.59 17.15
C LEU A 122 -8.41 11.23 16.44
N VAL A 123 -7.22 10.74 16.04
CA VAL A 123 -7.06 9.40 15.44
C VAL A 123 -7.25 8.30 16.47
N LEU A 124 -6.66 8.46 17.66
CA LEU A 124 -6.65 7.40 18.68
C LEU A 124 -7.95 7.31 19.47
N PHE A 125 -8.58 8.45 19.77
CA PHE A 125 -9.73 8.56 20.68
C PHE A 125 -10.86 9.46 20.16
N GLY A 126 -10.66 10.16 19.04
CA GLY A 126 -11.69 10.99 18.42
C GLY A 126 -12.71 10.20 17.60
N SER A 127 -13.45 10.90 16.73
CA SER A 127 -14.57 10.33 15.95
C SER A 127 -14.19 9.15 15.04
N TYR A 128 -12.91 9.01 14.69
CA TYR A 128 -12.39 7.97 13.79
C TYR A 128 -11.58 6.89 14.52
N TRP A 129 -11.64 6.80 15.85
CA TRP A 129 -10.87 5.83 16.65
C TRP A 129 -11.04 4.38 16.17
N TRP A 130 -12.26 3.99 15.79
CA TRP A 130 -12.58 2.63 15.35
C TRP A 130 -11.88 2.27 14.03
N VAL A 131 -11.60 3.26 13.17
CA VAL A 131 -10.86 3.08 11.91
C VAL A 131 -9.40 2.72 12.21
N PHE A 132 -8.80 3.39 13.19
CA PHE A 132 -7.46 3.09 13.66
C PHE A 132 -7.39 1.73 14.38
N TRP A 133 -8.21 1.53 15.42
CA TRP A 133 -8.08 0.35 16.28
C TRP A 133 -8.64 -0.92 15.66
N LEU A 134 -9.82 -0.88 15.05
CA LEU A 134 -10.49 -2.09 14.55
C LEU A 134 -10.07 -2.44 13.12
N ILE A 135 -10.08 -1.47 12.21
CA ILE A 135 -9.77 -1.73 10.80
C ILE A 135 -8.27 -1.85 10.60
N HIS A 136 -7.52 -0.82 11.01
CA HIS A 136 -6.09 -0.77 10.73
C HIS A 136 -5.29 -1.71 11.63
N LEU A 137 -5.34 -1.51 12.95
CA LEU A 137 -4.48 -2.26 13.87
C LEU A 137 -4.96 -3.72 14.07
N LEU A 138 -6.24 -3.93 14.38
CA LEU A 138 -6.77 -5.27 14.64
C LEU A 138 -6.89 -6.09 13.34
N ALA A 139 -7.66 -5.63 12.35
CA ALA A 139 -7.88 -6.42 11.14
C ALA A 139 -6.65 -6.42 10.21
N GLY A 140 -6.08 -5.24 9.92
CA GLY A 140 -4.94 -5.08 9.02
C GLY A 140 -3.58 -5.45 9.60
N GLY A 141 -3.41 -5.27 10.92
CA GLY A 141 -2.22 -5.66 11.65
C GLY A 141 -2.31 -7.07 12.20
N VAL A 142 -3.05 -7.25 13.29
CA VAL A 142 -3.04 -8.49 14.10
C VAL A 142 -3.64 -9.68 13.34
N VAL A 143 -4.86 -9.56 12.84
CA VAL A 143 -5.56 -10.66 12.16
C VAL A 143 -4.82 -11.06 10.88
N ALA A 144 -4.43 -10.07 10.07
CA ALA A 144 -3.65 -10.33 8.87
C ALA A 144 -2.30 -11.00 9.17
N PHE A 145 -1.57 -10.54 10.19
CA PHE A 145 -0.32 -11.15 10.62
C PHE A 145 -0.50 -12.61 11.05
N VAL A 146 -1.51 -12.89 11.88
CA VAL A 146 -1.82 -14.26 12.32
C VAL A 146 -2.11 -15.17 11.12
N LEU A 147 -2.90 -14.69 10.16
CA LEU A 147 -3.21 -15.43 8.94
C LEU A 147 -1.98 -15.70 8.07
N LEU A 148 -1.07 -14.73 7.95
CA LEU A 148 0.17 -14.85 7.18
C LEU A 148 1.18 -15.81 7.84
N VAL A 149 1.24 -15.88 9.18
CA VAL A 149 2.21 -16.74 9.89
C VAL A 149 1.78 -18.21 9.94
N ARG A 150 0.47 -18.51 9.82
CA ARG A 150 -0.05 -19.89 9.85
C ARG A 150 0.66 -20.77 8.83
N ARG A 151 1.33 -21.83 9.31
CA ARG A 151 2.08 -22.72 8.43
C ARG A 151 1.15 -23.62 7.63
N HIS A 152 1.56 -23.93 6.40
CA HIS A 152 0.89 -24.87 5.49
C HIS A 152 -0.53 -24.51 5.01
N GLN A 153 -1.04 -23.31 5.32
CA GLN A 153 -2.36 -22.85 4.86
C GLN A 153 -2.23 -21.72 3.84
N ILE A 154 -2.07 -22.07 2.56
CA ILE A 154 -1.87 -21.09 1.48
C ILE A 154 -3.08 -20.16 1.34
N LEU A 155 -4.30 -20.69 1.50
CA LEU A 155 -5.52 -19.87 1.53
C LEU A 155 -5.46 -18.81 2.63
N SER A 156 -4.96 -19.16 3.83
CA SER A 156 -4.80 -18.17 4.92
C SER A 156 -3.82 -17.08 4.55
N TRP A 157 -2.74 -17.39 3.82
CA TRP A 157 -1.81 -16.35 3.34
C TRP A 157 -2.50 -15.41 2.35
N ALA A 158 -3.30 -15.95 1.42
CA ALA A 158 -4.04 -15.15 0.46
C ALA A 158 -5.07 -14.25 1.13
N VAL A 159 -5.84 -14.78 2.09
CA VAL A 159 -6.83 -13.99 2.86
C VAL A 159 -6.14 -12.93 3.72
N GLY A 160 -5.03 -13.27 4.40
CA GLY A 160 -4.24 -12.32 5.17
C GLY A 160 -3.68 -11.20 4.30
N ALA A 161 -3.13 -11.53 3.14
CA ALA A 161 -2.63 -10.55 2.18
C ALA A 161 -3.74 -9.66 1.60
N LEU A 162 -4.92 -10.22 1.33
CA LEU A 162 -6.08 -9.43 0.91
C LEU A 162 -6.50 -8.44 2.00
N LEU A 163 -6.54 -8.88 3.25
CA LEU A 163 -6.82 -7.99 4.39
C LEU A 163 -5.80 -6.86 4.44
N VAL A 164 -4.50 -7.14 4.41
CA VAL A 164 -3.45 -6.10 4.33
C VAL A 164 -3.72 -5.12 3.18
N ALA A 165 -3.94 -5.61 1.97
CA ALA A 165 -4.13 -4.75 0.80
C ALA A 165 -5.34 -3.80 0.94
N VAL A 166 -6.44 -4.28 1.53
CA VAL A 166 -7.66 -3.50 1.73
C VAL A 166 -7.51 -2.53 2.91
N THR A 167 -6.99 -2.98 4.05
CA THR A 167 -6.89 -2.16 5.26
C THR A 167 -5.80 -1.10 5.18
N PHE A 168 -4.80 -1.25 4.30
CA PHE A 168 -3.80 -0.19 4.07
C PHE A 168 -4.41 1.09 3.47
N VAL A 169 -5.60 1.02 2.85
CA VAL A 169 -6.38 2.21 2.49
C VAL A 169 -6.78 2.99 3.75
N SER A 170 -7.20 2.27 4.80
CA SER A 170 -7.49 2.84 6.12
C SER A 170 -6.28 3.53 6.72
N ALA A 171 -5.10 2.91 6.63
CA ALA A 171 -3.85 3.49 7.09
C ALA A 171 -3.56 4.84 6.40
N ARG A 172 -3.83 4.94 5.09
CA ARG A 172 -3.70 6.21 4.35
C ARG A 172 -4.72 7.25 4.78
N LEU A 173 -5.96 6.86 5.03
CA LEU A 173 -6.99 7.76 5.52
C LEU A 173 -6.66 8.29 6.93
N ASN A 174 -6.09 7.45 7.80
CA ASN A 174 -5.64 7.86 9.14
C ASN A 174 -4.54 8.90 9.10
N VAL A 175 -3.72 8.96 8.04
CA VAL A 175 -2.73 10.04 7.85
C VAL A 175 -3.36 11.27 7.21
N LEU A 176 -4.30 11.10 6.28
CA LEU A 176 -4.86 12.21 5.49
C LEU A 176 -5.91 13.02 6.27
N ILE A 177 -6.89 12.35 6.88
CA ILE A 177 -8.06 13.00 7.50
C ILE A 177 -7.66 13.93 8.66
N PRO A 178 -6.83 13.52 9.63
CA PRO A 178 -6.50 14.39 10.77
C PRO A 178 -5.69 15.61 10.33
N GLY A 179 -4.83 15.44 9.33
CA GLY A 179 -4.10 16.54 8.71
C GLY A 179 -5.03 17.55 8.04
N GLN A 180 -6.20 17.14 7.56
CA GLN A 180 -7.19 18.05 6.95
C GLN A 180 -8.12 18.71 7.96
N VAL A 181 -8.58 17.95 8.97
CA VAL A 181 -9.63 18.37 9.92
C VAL A 181 -9.12 19.37 10.96
N VAL A 182 -7.87 19.28 11.39
CA VAL A 182 -7.30 20.25 12.34
C VAL A 182 -7.03 21.57 11.62
N SER A 183 -7.76 22.63 11.99
CA SER A 183 -7.61 23.95 11.36
C SER A 183 -6.32 24.64 11.80
N GLU A 184 -5.63 25.28 10.85
CA GLU A 184 -4.38 26.01 11.13
C GLU A 184 -4.57 27.32 11.91
N LEU A 185 -5.78 27.91 11.84
CA LEU A 185 -6.14 29.13 12.54
C LEU A 185 -7.19 28.82 13.61
N HIS A 186 -6.77 28.88 14.88
CA HIS A 186 -7.68 28.76 16.03
C HIS A 186 -8.83 29.77 15.89
N GLY A 187 -10.08 29.30 15.98
CA GLY A 187 -11.28 30.13 15.91
C GLY A 187 -11.81 30.44 14.50
N LEU A 188 -11.12 30.04 13.42
CA LEU A 188 -11.61 30.28 12.05
C LEU A 188 -12.90 29.49 11.75
N GLN A 189 -13.03 28.33 12.39
CA GLN A 189 -14.22 27.47 12.41
C GLN A 189 -15.44 28.16 13.05
N GLU A 190 -15.18 29.04 14.02
CA GLU A 190 -16.22 29.79 14.75
C GLU A 190 -16.52 31.14 14.09
N ALA A 191 -15.60 31.66 13.26
CA ALA A 191 -15.74 32.95 12.59
C ALA A 191 -16.58 32.89 11.30
N PHE A 192 -16.64 31.74 10.62
CA PHE A 192 -17.35 31.59 9.34
C PHE A 192 -18.31 30.39 9.35
N TYR A 193 -19.61 30.66 9.47
CA TYR A 193 -20.68 29.67 9.33
C TYR A 193 -21.23 29.68 7.90
N HIS A 194 -20.70 28.82 7.03
CA HIS A 194 -21.32 28.52 5.73
C HIS A 194 -21.23 27.00 5.47
N PRO A 195 -22.25 26.34 4.89
CA PRO A 195 -22.21 24.90 4.60
C PRO A 195 -21.00 24.43 3.77
N ARG A 196 -20.42 25.32 2.97
CA ARG A 196 -19.19 25.07 2.17
C ARG A 196 -17.86 25.38 2.88
N LEU A 197 -17.92 25.93 4.09
CA LEU A 197 -16.76 26.29 4.92
C LEU A 197 -16.65 25.41 6.18
N GLN A 198 -17.53 24.41 6.31
CA GLN A 198 -17.45 23.42 7.38
C GLN A 198 -16.33 22.42 7.08
N TYR A 199 -15.46 22.16 8.07
CA TYR A 199 -14.35 21.20 7.99
C TYR A 199 -14.80 19.73 8.07
N LEU A 200 -16.10 19.45 7.97
CA LEU A 200 -16.66 18.11 8.01
C LEU A 200 -16.59 17.47 6.62
N TYR A 201 -15.60 16.62 6.41
CA TYR A 201 -15.46 15.84 5.19
C TYR A 201 -16.50 14.71 5.12
N HIS A 202 -17.41 14.80 4.16
CA HIS A 202 -18.34 13.73 3.79
C HIS A 202 -18.09 13.33 2.33
N PRO A 203 -17.64 12.09 2.08
CA PRO A 203 -17.35 11.65 0.73
C PRO A 203 -18.60 11.71 -0.16
N THR A 204 -18.49 12.33 -1.32
CA THR A 204 -19.59 12.37 -2.29
C THR A 204 -19.68 11.06 -3.08
N ALA A 205 -20.85 10.74 -3.63
CA ALA A 205 -21.02 9.58 -4.52
C ALA A 205 -20.03 9.59 -5.71
N MET A 206 -19.71 10.78 -6.22
CA MET A 206 -18.74 10.95 -7.29
C MET A 206 -17.31 10.56 -6.88
N GLU A 207 -16.89 10.84 -5.64
CA GLU A 207 -15.58 10.41 -5.14
C GLU A 207 -15.47 8.88 -5.10
N TYR A 208 -16.54 8.20 -4.67
CA TYR A 208 -16.59 6.74 -4.71
C TYR A 208 -16.53 6.18 -6.14
N TYR A 209 -17.26 6.79 -7.09
CA TYR A 209 -17.23 6.37 -8.49
C TYR A 209 -15.86 6.60 -9.14
N VAL A 210 -15.18 7.71 -8.85
CA VAL A 210 -13.82 7.96 -9.33
C VAL A 210 -12.85 6.94 -8.73
N GLY A 211 -12.98 6.63 -7.43
CA GLY A 211 -12.20 5.58 -6.79
C GLY A 211 -12.40 4.22 -7.46
N LEU A 212 -13.65 3.82 -7.69
CA LEU A 212 -13.99 2.57 -8.37
C LEU A 212 -13.47 2.53 -9.82
N PHE A 213 -13.57 3.64 -10.54
CA PHE A 213 -13.03 3.78 -11.89
C PHE A 213 -11.51 3.57 -11.91
N MET A 214 -10.77 4.15 -10.96
CA MET A 214 -9.32 3.96 -10.86
C MET A 214 -8.94 2.50 -10.59
N VAL A 215 -9.69 1.80 -9.73
CA VAL A 215 -9.53 0.36 -9.50
C VAL A 215 -9.80 -0.42 -10.78
N ALA A 216 -10.88 -0.12 -11.50
CA ALA A 216 -11.24 -0.79 -12.74
C ALA A 216 -10.18 -0.59 -13.85
N VAL A 217 -9.66 0.62 -14.00
CA VAL A 217 -8.55 0.92 -14.92
C VAL A 217 -7.30 0.12 -14.55
N GLY A 218 -6.92 0.11 -13.28
CA GLY A 218 -5.77 -0.66 -12.79
C GLY A 218 -5.89 -2.17 -13.08
N LEU A 219 -7.06 -2.75 -12.80
CA LEU A 219 -7.36 -4.16 -13.11
C LEU A 219 -7.35 -4.43 -14.62
N THR A 220 -7.84 -3.50 -15.44
CA THR A 220 -7.83 -3.62 -16.90
C THR A 220 -6.39 -3.63 -17.44
N ILE A 221 -5.55 -2.70 -16.98
CA ILE A 221 -4.13 -2.65 -17.36
C ILE A 221 -3.43 -3.95 -16.96
N PHE A 222 -3.67 -4.43 -15.74
CA PHE A 222 -3.12 -5.71 -15.28
C PHE A 222 -3.57 -6.88 -16.16
N PHE A 223 -4.87 -6.98 -16.46
CA PHE A 223 -5.43 -8.04 -17.29
C PHE A 223 -4.85 -8.03 -18.71
N VAL A 224 -4.77 -6.86 -19.34
CA VAL A 224 -4.18 -6.69 -20.68
C VAL A 224 -2.70 -7.10 -20.65
N GLY A 225 -1.94 -6.63 -19.66
CA GLY A 225 -0.53 -7.00 -19.48
C GLY A 225 -0.33 -8.51 -19.30
N TRP A 226 -1.17 -9.14 -18.47
CA TRP A 226 -1.14 -10.59 -18.27
C TRP A 226 -1.48 -11.36 -19.55
N ARG A 227 -2.48 -10.90 -20.31
CA ARG A 227 -2.85 -11.53 -21.59
C ARG A 227 -1.74 -11.42 -22.62
N ILE A 228 -1.07 -10.26 -22.72
CA ILE A 228 0.08 -10.05 -23.59
C ILE A 228 1.24 -10.97 -23.18
N SER A 229 1.52 -11.11 -21.88
CA SER A 229 2.58 -12.02 -21.38
C SER A 229 2.35 -13.45 -21.85
N GLN A 230 1.13 -13.98 -21.70
CA GLN A 230 0.81 -15.34 -22.16
C GLN A 230 0.98 -15.52 -23.67
N LEU A 231 0.61 -14.51 -24.48
CA LEU A 231 0.79 -14.57 -25.93
C LEU A 231 2.27 -14.60 -26.33
N LEU A 232 3.11 -13.83 -25.62
CA LEU A 232 4.56 -13.80 -25.85
C LEU A 232 5.22 -15.11 -25.41
N GLU A 233 4.80 -15.69 -24.29
CA GLU A 233 5.26 -17.00 -23.80
C GLU A 233 4.90 -18.11 -24.80
N ALA A 234 3.68 -18.09 -25.36
CA ALA A 234 3.26 -19.05 -26.38
C ALA A 234 4.07 -18.94 -27.68
N THR A 235 4.50 -17.74 -28.06
CA THR A 235 5.29 -17.49 -29.28
C THR A 235 6.76 -17.87 -29.11
N SER A 236 7.26 -17.91 -27.87
CA SER A 236 8.68 -18.13 -27.56
C SER A 236 9.05 -19.58 -27.22
N GLN A 237 8.08 -20.48 -27.01
CA GLN A 237 8.34 -21.92 -26.95
C GLN A 237 8.44 -22.49 -28.38
N PRO A 238 9.64 -22.89 -28.87
CA PRO A 238 9.72 -23.58 -30.14
C PRO A 238 9.01 -24.94 -30.00
N SER A 239 8.23 -25.30 -31.01
CA SER A 239 7.54 -26.59 -31.11
C SER A 239 8.49 -27.75 -30.83
N GLN A 240 8.48 -28.29 -29.61
CA GLN A 240 8.95 -29.64 -29.36
C GLN A 240 7.87 -30.60 -29.84
N SER A 241 7.71 -30.69 -31.16
CA SER A 241 6.94 -31.74 -31.80
C SER A 241 7.73 -32.28 -32.99
N ASN A 242 8.04 -33.57 -32.89
CA ASN A 242 8.42 -34.48 -33.96
C ASN A 242 9.92 -34.69 -34.26
N THR A 243 10.63 -35.31 -33.31
CA THR A 243 11.62 -36.36 -33.62
C THR A 243 11.53 -37.51 -32.61
N ARG A 244 10.67 -38.49 -32.89
CA ARG A 244 10.92 -39.95 -32.89
C ARG A 244 9.61 -40.72 -32.91
#